data_AF-A0A3P3W282-F1
#
_entry.id   AF-A0A3P3W282-F1
#
_cell.length_a   1.000
_cell.length_b   1.000
_cell.length_c   1.000
_cell.angle_alpha   90.00
_cell.angle_beta   90.00
_cell.angle_gamma   90.00
#
_symmetry.space_group_name_H-M   'P 1'
#
loop_
_entity.id
_entity.type
_entity.pdbx_description
1 polymer ?
#
loop_
_entity_poly.entity_id
_entity_poly.type
_entity_poly.pdbx_seq_one_letter_code
_entity_poly.pdbx_strand_id
1 'polypeptide(L)'
;MKKSNIAMLCFMLLSNVLFAQQNIDFANYNTLEKVSAFFNDKSNKSDFAYGYYKTYEKGFWNGIPVENVVLRESSIEFSTPSTLTNSTKKISEFLIKNYKEDVVINKDYYETKYKINTEGITLTFDVDIDENEQISEDTKANMVIVFKEIIDNPLAKISSKIKTNPNGTDYFLDLDFFQVTPKVFLNGIPIYQNIAKSRYINDDNIYLNRYILNSKNPITLKLIIEPGNDEDGKPYKTILKNSYIKTILESNNSNGTNSKKRTIYDNQQYVTDTIVENGKTRYSSYPGTYNYGKKNLEFEFTFIPQVDYEVTGWSNGKDLRKEKDLEQKIKKFYADFGDLIINKDINKITELLYDKYFEFYTANYNSGEKKSYDDYESWLITIDRSFKTTLANETKLYISDDGKLAYLEPLDKSTNLKAVGRDYIKDIDFLFYIDEKTNQLKIIR
;
A
#
# COMPACT_ATOMS: atom_id res chain seq x y z
N MET A 1 -19.91 56.21 -69.42
CA MET A 1 -21.13 55.48 -69.01
C MET A 1 -21.06 54.03 -69.47
N LYS A 2 -20.82 53.09 -68.56
CA LYS A 2 -21.06 51.65 -68.69
C LYS A 2 -21.06 51.03 -67.28
N LYS A 3 -22.21 50.45 -66.92
CA LYS A 3 -22.52 49.37 -65.95
C LYS A 3 -21.62 49.15 -64.72
N SER A 4 -22.19 49.02 -63.52
CA SER A 4 -22.71 47.73 -62.99
C SER A 4 -23.24 47.83 -61.56
N ASN A 5 -24.17 46.92 -61.22
CA ASN A 5 -24.89 46.76 -59.97
C ASN A 5 -24.01 46.38 -58.76
N ILE A 6 -24.28 46.97 -57.59
CA ILE A 6 -23.93 46.51 -56.22
C ILE A 6 -24.99 47.15 -55.30
N ALA A 7 -25.65 46.56 -54.31
CA ALA A 7 -25.85 45.18 -53.89
C ALA A 7 -27.07 45.20 -52.93
N MET A 8 -27.91 44.18 -53.03
CA MET A 8 -28.90 43.81 -52.02
C MET A 8 -28.20 42.88 -51.03
N LEU A 9 -28.03 43.29 -49.76
CA LEU A 9 -27.97 42.40 -48.59
C LEU A 9 -27.88 43.26 -47.31
N CYS A 10 -29.02 43.50 -46.66
CA CYS A 10 -29.13 44.17 -45.36
C CYS A 10 -29.80 43.28 -44.30
N PHE A 11 -29.67 41.97 -44.40
CA PHE A 11 -30.25 41.05 -43.41
C PHE A 11 -29.31 39.87 -43.16
N MET A 12 -28.24 40.08 -42.37
CA MET A 12 -27.60 39.07 -41.51
C MET A 12 -26.76 39.77 -40.41
N LEU A 13 -27.36 40.76 -39.74
CA LEU A 13 -26.82 41.32 -38.50
C LEU A 13 -27.76 40.90 -37.39
N LEU A 14 -27.62 39.65 -36.90
CA LEU A 14 -27.92 39.19 -35.54
C LEU A 14 -27.75 37.66 -35.45
N SER A 15 -27.21 37.23 -34.31
CA SER A 15 -26.90 35.85 -33.89
C SER A 15 -25.54 35.23 -34.30
N ASN A 16 -24.49 36.05 -34.31
CA ASN A 16 -23.18 35.58 -33.82
C ASN A 16 -22.82 36.40 -32.57
N VAL A 17 -23.68 36.33 -31.54
CA VAL A 17 -23.12 36.41 -30.19
C VAL A 17 -22.36 35.10 -30.05
N LEU A 18 -21.09 35.17 -30.43
CA LEU A 18 -20.08 34.24 -29.98
C LEU A 18 -20.26 34.11 -28.47
N PHE A 19 -20.94 33.06 -28.03
CA PHE A 19 -20.53 32.39 -26.80
C PHE A 19 -19.15 31.79 -27.08
N ALA A 20 -18.15 32.66 -27.24
CA ALA A 20 -16.77 32.26 -27.05
C ALA A 20 -16.72 31.88 -25.56
N GLN A 21 -16.97 30.61 -25.26
CA GLN A 21 -16.55 30.03 -24.00
C GLN A 21 -15.11 30.47 -23.81
N GLN A 22 -14.85 31.14 -22.68
CA GLN A 22 -13.50 31.61 -22.37
C GLN A 22 -12.54 30.41 -22.52
N ASN A 23 -11.43 30.62 -23.25
CA ASN A 23 -10.33 29.66 -23.32
C ASN A 23 -9.67 29.59 -21.93
N ILE A 24 -10.29 28.85 -21.00
CA ILE A 24 -9.79 28.66 -19.65
C ILE A 24 -8.73 27.57 -19.69
N ASP A 25 -7.51 27.89 -19.25
CA ASP A 25 -6.51 26.88 -18.95
C ASP A 25 -6.63 26.48 -17.49
N PHE A 26 -7.14 25.27 -17.27
CA PHE A 26 -7.41 24.71 -15.96
C PHE A 26 -6.14 24.36 -15.18
N ALA A 27 -4.97 24.29 -15.82
CA ALA A 27 -3.70 24.08 -15.13
C ALA A 27 -3.30 25.26 -14.22
N ASN A 28 -3.92 26.44 -14.39
CA ASN A 28 -3.71 27.58 -13.49
C ASN A 28 -4.32 27.35 -12.10
N TYR A 29 -5.29 26.44 -11.96
CA TYR A 29 -5.94 26.09 -10.70
C TYR A 29 -5.27 24.85 -10.11
N ASN A 30 -4.01 25.03 -9.71
CA ASN A 30 -3.12 23.96 -9.28
C ASN A 30 -3.03 23.79 -7.76
N THR A 31 -3.90 24.46 -6.99
CA THR A 31 -3.99 24.33 -5.53
C THR A 31 -5.45 24.29 -5.11
N LEU A 32 -5.72 23.71 -3.94
CA LEU A 32 -7.05 23.68 -3.34
C LEU A 32 -7.65 25.09 -3.23
N GLU A 33 -6.89 26.05 -2.71
CA GLU A 33 -7.31 27.45 -2.58
C GLU A 33 -7.76 28.05 -3.92
N LYS A 34 -6.97 27.87 -4.99
CA LYS A 34 -7.30 28.43 -6.31
C LYS A 34 -8.53 27.78 -6.92
N VAL A 35 -8.69 26.46 -6.77
CA VAL A 35 -9.88 25.74 -7.26
C VAL A 35 -11.11 26.16 -6.48
N SER A 36 -11.03 26.23 -5.15
CA SER A 36 -12.13 26.69 -4.30
C SER A 36 -12.49 28.16 -4.59
N ALA A 37 -11.50 29.03 -4.83
CA ALA A 37 -11.75 30.42 -5.23
C ALA A 37 -12.47 30.51 -6.59
N PHE A 38 -12.02 29.73 -7.59
CA PHE A 38 -12.69 29.66 -8.90
C PHE A 38 -14.13 29.13 -8.80
N PHE A 39 -14.34 28.11 -7.96
CA PHE A 39 -15.65 27.54 -7.68
C PHE A 39 -16.59 28.57 -7.04
N ASN A 40 -16.11 29.35 -6.07
CA ASN A 40 -16.90 30.34 -5.35
C ASN A 40 -17.10 31.68 -6.09
N ASP A 41 -16.35 31.93 -7.16
CA ASP A 41 -16.52 33.12 -7.98
C ASP A 41 -17.85 33.07 -8.75
N LYS A 42 -18.76 33.99 -8.40
CA LYS A 42 -20.09 34.15 -9.00
C LYS A 42 -20.04 34.74 -10.42
N SER A 43 -18.92 35.30 -10.84
CA SER A 43 -18.74 35.86 -12.19
C SER A 43 -18.47 34.78 -13.24
N ASN A 44 -18.05 33.59 -12.82
CA ASN A 44 -17.83 32.43 -13.69
C ASN A 44 -19.17 31.80 -14.13
N LYS A 45 -19.66 32.24 -15.29
CA LYS A 45 -20.87 31.74 -15.94
C LYS A 45 -20.64 30.31 -16.47
N SER A 46 -21.13 29.32 -15.75
CA SER A 46 -21.16 27.90 -16.15
C SER A 46 -22.55 27.33 -15.89
N ASP A 47 -22.92 26.25 -16.58
CA ASP A 47 -24.23 25.62 -16.41
C ASP A 47 -24.34 25.00 -15.02
N PHE A 48 -25.05 25.69 -14.15
CA PHE A 48 -25.30 25.31 -12.78
C PHE A 48 -26.44 24.30 -12.76
N ALA A 49 -26.13 23.01 -12.97
CA ALA A 49 -27.18 22.00 -12.97
C ALA A 49 -27.73 21.75 -11.55
N TYR A 50 -26.87 21.74 -10.50
CA TYR A 50 -27.30 21.28 -9.17
C TYR A 50 -26.57 21.87 -7.94
N GLY A 51 -25.74 22.91 -8.09
CA GLY A 51 -25.13 23.58 -6.93
C GLY A 51 -23.88 22.93 -6.32
N TYR A 52 -23.47 21.76 -6.81
CA TYR A 52 -22.33 21.01 -6.27
C TYR A 52 -21.14 20.90 -7.24
N TYR A 53 -21.29 21.34 -8.49
CA TYR A 53 -20.24 21.32 -9.51
C TYR A 53 -20.52 22.34 -10.63
N LYS A 54 -19.47 22.74 -11.36
CA LYS A 54 -19.53 23.58 -12.57
C LYS A 54 -19.01 22.78 -13.76
N THR A 55 -19.66 22.88 -14.93
CA THR A 55 -19.22 22.17 -16.15
C THR A 55 -18.83 23.12 -17.28
N TYR A 56 -17.83 22.72 -18.05
CA TYR A 56 -17.40 23.37 -19.28
C TYR A 56 -17.29 22.34 -20.39
N GLU A 57 -17.86 22.62 -21.57
CA GLU A 57 -17.78 21.70 -22.70
C GLU A 57 -16.33 21.54 -23.18
N LYS A 58 -15.53 22.62 -23.16
CA LYS A 58 -14.15 22.66 -23.64
C LYS A 58 -13.27 23.52 -22.75
N GLY A 59 -11.97 23.25 -22.80
CA GLY A 59 -10.94 24.08 -22.19
C GLY A 59 -9.53 23.62 -22.56
N PHE A 60 -8.56 24.08 -21.77
CA PHE A 60 -7.17 23.64 -21.88
C PHE A 60 -6.64 23.15 -20.53
N TRP A 61 -5.64 22.28 -20.55
CA TRP A 61 -4.82 21.95 -19.40
C TRP A 61 -3.36 21.97 -19.84
N ASN A 62 -2.58 22.94 -19.34
CA ASN A 62 -1.20 23.20 -19.76
C ASN A 62 -1.09 23.40 -21.29
N GLY A 63 -2.02 24.18 -21.86
CA GLY A 63 -2.13 24.40 -23.30
C GLY A 63 -2.57 23.18 -24.13
N ILE A 64 -2.93 22.06 -23.50
CA ILE A 64 -3.47 20.87 -24.18
C ILE A 64 -4.99 20.93 -24.18
N PRO A 65 -5.68 20.79 -25.32
CA PRO A 65 -7.14 20.79 -25.37
C PRO A 65 -7.77 19.67 -24.53
N VAL A 66 -8.84 19.99 -23.80
CA VAL A 66 -9.65 19.07 -23.00
C VAL A 66 -11.14 19.35 -23.21
N GLU A 67 -11.99 18.36 -22.93
CA GLU A 67 -13.45 18.48 -23.02
C GLU A 67 -14.14 17.88 -21.79
N ASN A 68 -15.45 18.12 -21.66
CA ASN A 68 -16.28 17.64 -20.56
C ASN A 68 -15.68 17.96 -19.17
N VAL A 69 -15.20 19.19 -18.98
CA VAL A 69 -14.53 19.59 -17.74
C VAL A 69 -15.55 19.75 -16.63
N VAL A 70 -15.37 19.04 -15.52
CA VAL A 70 -16.20 19.12 -14.31
C VAL A 70 -15.33 19.64 -13.16
N LEU A 71 -15.78 20.74 -12.54
CA LEU A 71 -15.12 21.34 -11.38
C LEU A 71 -15.96 21.15 -10.13
N ARG A 72 -15.31 20.71 -9.06
CA ARG A 72 -15.85 20.63 -7.71
C ARG A 72 -14.98 21.49 -6.78
N GLU A 73 -15.41 21.68 -5.54
CA GLU A 73 -14.69 22.52 -4.55
C GLU A 73 -13.22 22.12 -4.37
N SER A 74 -12.91 20.84 -4.53
CA SER A 74 -11.58 20.26 -4.32
C SER A 74 -11.10 19.38 -5.48
N SER A 75 -11.76 19.41 -6.65
CA SER A 75 -11.33 18.57 -7.77
C SER A 75 -11.63 19.15 -9.15
N ILE A 76 -10.83 18.72 -10.12
CA ILE A 76 -11.03 18.98 -11.55
C ILE A 76 -11.04 17.62 -12.25
N GLU A 77 -12.05 17.38 -13.06
CA GLU A 77 -12.18 16.21 -13.92
C GLU A 77 -12.34 16.66 -15.37
N PHE A 78 -11.76 15.95 -16.33
CA PHE A 78 -11.94 16.22 -17.75
C PHE A 78 -11.61 14.99 -18.61
N SER A 79 -12.09 14.98 -19.85
CA SER A 79 -11.73 13.99 -20.86
C SER A 79 -10.87 14.60 -21.98
N THR A 80 -10.11 13.76 -22.67
CA THR A 80 -9.38 14.18 -23.87
C THR A 80 -10.33 14.22 -25.08
N PRO A 81 -10.23 15.22 -25.97
CA PRO A 81 -11.15 15.35 -27.08
C PRO A 81 -11.00 14.22 -28.09
N SER A 82 -12.11 13.57 -28.47
CA SER A 82 -12.08 12.49 -29.45
C SER A 82 -11.79 12.95 -30.90
N THR A 83 -11.63 14.25 -31.12
CA THR A 83 -11.49 14.87 -32.45
C THR A 83 -10.18 15.62 -32.65
N LEU A 84 -9.36 15.73 -31.60
CA LEU A 84 -8.08 16.46 -31.62
C LEU A 84 -6.94 15.48 -31.39
N THR A 85 -6.26 15.16 -32.49
CA THR A 85 -5.13 14.23 -32.51
C THR A 85 -4.09 14.59 -31.45
N ASN A 86 -3.59 13.56 -30.74
CA ASN A 86 -2.42 13.62 -29.88
C ASN A 86 -2.61 14.27 -28.49
N SER A 87 -3.83 14.60 -28.06
CA SER A 87 -4.07 15.21 -26.72
C SER A 87 -3.68 14.26 -25.58
N THR A 88 -4.12 13.01 -25.64
CA THR A 88 -3.83 11.95 -24.66
C THR A 88 -2.34 11.69 -24.52
N LYS A 89 -1.63 11.56 -25.65
CA LYS A 89 -0.18 11.34 -25.67
C LYS A 89 0.60 12.56 -25.13
N LYS A 90 0.20 13.79 -25.45
CA LYS A 90 0.83 14.99 -24.88
C LYS A 90 0.65 15.06 -23.37
N ILE A 91 -0.52 14.68 -22.85
CA ILE A 91 -0.79 14.63 -21.42
C ILE A 91 0.09 13.57 -20.75
N SER A 92 0.12 12.33 -21.26
CA SER A 92 0.94 11.28 -20.66
C SER A 92 2.44 11.63 -20.66
N GLU A 93 2.96 12.18 -21.76
CA GLU A 93 4.33 12.70 -21.84
C GLU A 93 4.58 13.83 -20.83
N PHE A 94 3.63 14.75 -20.66
CA PHE A 94 3.71 15.79 -19.65
C PHE A 94 3.77 15.21 -18.23
N LEU A 95 2.92 14.23 -17.91
CA LEU A 95 2.87 13.61 -16.59
C LEU A 95 4.20 12.93 -16.26
N ILE A 96 4.71 12.10 -17.18
CA ILE A 96 5.99 11.40 -17.02
C ILE A 96 7.13 12.41 -16.83
N LYS A 97 7.17 13.47 -17.64
CA LYS A 97 8.26 14.45 -17.59
C LYS A 97 8.26 15.28 -16.30
N ASN A 98 7.09 15.70 -15.82
CA ASN A 98 6.99 16.67 -14.73
C ASN A 98 6.92 16.01 -13.35
N TYR A 99 6.33 14.81 -13.25
CA TYR A 99 6.19 14.11 -11.97
C TYR A 99 7.24 13.00 -11.77
N LYS A 100 7.94 12.58 -12.82
CA LYS A 100 9.12 11.69 -12.78
C LYS A 100 8.97 10.45 -11.91
N GLU A 101 9.43 10.51 -10.66
CA GLU A 101 9.44 9.41 -9.70
C GLU A 101 8.10 9.24 -8.98
N ASP A 102 7.24 10.26 -9.01
CA ASP A 102 5.92 10.25 -8.36
C ASP A 102 4.80 9.68 -9.26
N VAL A 103 5.10 9.40 -10.54
CA VAL A 103 4.14 8.77 -11.45
C VAL A 103 4.26 7.25 -11.39
N VAL A 104 3.18 6.59 -10.97
CA VAL A 104 2.99 5.15 -11.04
C VAL A 104 2.15 4.84 -12.27
N ILE A 105 2.63 3.93 -13.13
CA ILE A 105 1.93 3.54 -14.35
C ILE A 105 1.49 2.08 -14.20
N ASN A 106 0.18 1.88 -14.12
CA ASN A 106 -0.43 0.55 -14.07
C ASN A 106 -1.03 0.24 -15.44
N LYS A 107 -0.69 -0.92 -15.99
CA LYS A 107 -1.23 -1.40 -17.26
C LYS A 107 -2.14 -2.59 -16.98
N ASP A 108 -3.43 -2.38 -17.20
CA ASP A 108 -4.46 -3.41 -17.13
C ASP A 108 -4.85 -3.82 -18.58
N TYR A 109 -5.64 -4.88 -18.70
CA TYR A 109 -5.96 -5.48 -20.01
C TYR A 109 -6.61 -4.50 -21.01
N TYR A 110 -7.42 -3.55 -20.54
CA TYR A 110 -8.14 -2.55 -21.37
C TYR A 110 -7.75 -1.10 -21.06
N GLU A 111 -6.89 -0.86 -20.07
CA GLU A 111 -6.64 0.49 -19.60
C GLU A 111 -5.20 0.67 -19.09
N THR A 112 -4.61 1.81 -19.42
CA THR A 112 -3.36 2.27 -18.79
C THR A 112 -3.67 3.42 -17.86
N LYS A 113 -3.41 3.24 -16.57
CA LYS A 113 -3.63 4.24 -15.53
C LYS A 113 -2.33 4.90 -15.09
N TYR A 114 -2.27 6.21 -15.19
CA TYR A 114 -1.21 7.03 -14.61
C TYR A 114 -1.72 7.61 -13.29
N LYS A 115 -1.05 7.26 -12.19
CA LYS A 115 -1.38 7.77 -10.87
C LYS A 115 -0.24 8.60 -10.33
N ILE A 116 -0.55 9.77 -9.79
CA ILE A 116 0.39 10.67 -9.14
C ILE A 116 -0.17 11.02 -7.77
N ASN A 117 0.64 10.87 -6.74
CA ASN A 117 0.28 11.26 -5.38
C ASN A 117 1.40 12.15 -4.82
N THR A 118 1.06 13.42 -4.61
CA THR A 118 1.92 14.44 -4.01
C THR A 118 1.25 15.03 -2.77
N GLU A 119 1.97 15.86 -2.02
CA GLU A 119 1.42 16.55 -0.84
C GLU A 119 0.20 17.43 -1.16
N GLY A 120 0.14 18.02 -2.35
CA GLY A 120 -0.93 18.94 -2.72
C GLY A 120 -2.02 18.34 -3.63
N ILE A 121 -1.75 17.21 -4.31
CA ILE A 121 -2.69 16.60 -5.25
C ILE A 121 -2.60 15.08 -5.29
N THR A 122 -3.74 14.43 -5.54
CA THR A 122 -3.83 13.11 -6.15
C THR A 122 -4.38 13.26 -7.56
N LEU A 123 -3.67 12.72 -8.55
CA LEU A 123 -4.07 12.77 -9.95
C LEU A 123 -4.15 11.34 -10.50
N THR A 124 -5.27 11.02 -11.16
CA THR A 124 -5.44 9.79 -11.92
C THR A 124 -5.73 10.16 -13.37
N PHE A 125 -5.05 9.52 -14.31
CA PHE A 125 -5.27 9.67 -15.73
C PHE A 125 -5.41 8.28 -16.37
N ASP A 126 -6.65 7.94 -16.71
CA ASP A 126 -7.05 6.63 -17.21
C ASP A 126 -7.15 6.70 -18.73
N VAL A 127 -6.31 5.92 -19.41
CA VAL A 127 -6.20 5.85 -20.86
C VAL A 127 -6.82 4.54 -21.34
N ASP A 128 -7.81 4.61 -22.23
CA ASP A 128 -8.54 3.46 -22.79
C ASP A 128 -7.68 2.78 -23.86
N ILE A 129 -6.77 1.91 -23.42
CA ILE A 129 -5.79 1.22 -24.25
C ILE A 129 -5.36 -0.10 -23.63
N ASP A 130 -5.29 -1.13 -24.48
CA ASP A 130 -4.84 -2.46 -24.07
C ASP A 130 -3.36 -2.46 -23.63
N GLU A 131 -3.00 -3.36 -22.71
CA GLU A 131 -1.68 -3.42 -22.04
C GLU A 131 -0.45 -3.37 -22.97
N ASN A 132 -0.59 -3.88 -24.20
CA ASN A 132 0.47 -4.03 -25.18
C ASN A 132 0.40 -3.01 -26.33
N GLU A 133 -0.61 -2.14 -26.35
CA GLU A 133 -0.79 -1.15 -27.40
C GLU A 133 -0.10 0.18 -27.06
N GLN A 134 0.20 0.96 -28.10
CA GLN A 134 0.75 2.31 -27.95
C GLN A 134 -0.35 3.35 -28.06
N ILE A 135 -0.29 4.38 -27.22
CA ILE A 135 -1.24 5.50 -27.26
C ILE A 135 -1.24 6.09 -28.68
N SER A 136 -2.38 5.90 -29.35
CA SER A 136 -2.62 6.41 -30.70
C SER A 136 -3.21 7.81 -30.64
N GLU A 137 -3.37 8.45 -31.79
CA GLU A 137 -3.82 9.84 -31.85
C GLU A 137 -5.28 10.02 -31.38
N ASP A 138 -6.10 8.97 -31.47
CA ASP A 138 -7.54 8.97 -31.16
C ASP A 138 -7.89 8.29 -29.84
N THR A 139 -6.87 7.82 -29.09
CA THR A 139 -7.05 7.14 -27.81
C THR A 139 -7.73 8.07 -26.82
N LYS A 140 -8.86 7.64 -26.23
CA LYS A 140 -9.59 8.39 -25.23
C LYS A 140 -8.95 8.25 -23.86
N ALA A 141 -9.05 9.29 -23.06
CA ALA A 141 -8.63 9.26 -21.68
C ALA A 141 -9.45 10.21 -20.81
N ASN A 142 -9.50 9.91 -19.52
CA ASN A 142 -10.12 10.72 -18.49
C ASN A 142 -9.07 11.08 -17.44
N MET A 143 -9.06 12.33 -16.99
CA MET A 143 -8.23 12.78 -15.87
C MET A 143 -9.12 13.23 -14.72
N VAL A 144 -8.72 12.85 -13.51
CA VAL A 144 -9.24 13.39 -12.25
C VAL A 144 -8.08 13.91 -11.43
N ILE A 145 -8.15 15.18 -11.03
CA ILE A 145 -7.21 15.83 -10.11
C ILE A 145 -7.97 16.20 -8.85
N VAL A 146 -7.58 15.62 -7.72
CA VAL A 146 -8.09 15.94 -6.38
C VAL A 146 -7.04 16.75 -5.65
N PHE A 147 -7.42 17.93 -5.16
CA PHE A 147 -6.55 18.83 -4.42
C PHE A 147 -6.66 18.57 -2.93
N LYS A 148 -5.52 18.53 -2.26
CA LYS A 148 -5.39 18.27 -0.82
C LYS A 148 -4.95 19.52 -0.08
N GLU A 149 -5.29 19.58 1.20
CA GLU A 149 -4.68 20.54 2.11
C GLU A 149 -3.23 20.12 2.36
N ILE A 150 -2.30 21.08 2.29
CA ILE A 150 -0.90 20.84 2.59
C ILE A 150 -0.73 20.86 4.10
N ILE A 151 -0.34 19.71 4.67
CA ILE A 151 -0.28 19.51 6.11
C ILE A 151 1.12 19.83 6.63
N ASP A 152 1.23 20.87 7.47
CA ASP A 152 2.47 21.19 8.17
C ASP A 152 2.67 20.32 9.42
N ASN A 153 2.95 19.03 9.22
CA ASN A 153 3.28 18.09 10.29
C ASN A 153 4.54 17.28 9.97
N PRO A 154 5.45 17.03 10.95
CA PRO A 154 6.66 16.25 10.71
C PRO A 154 6.42 14.88 10.09
N LEU A 155 5.37 14.16 10.52
CA LEU A 155 5.03 12.84 9.98
C LEU A 155 4.52 12.94 8.54
N ALA A 156 3.62 13.89 8.25
CA ALA A 156 3.10 14.12 6.90
C ALA A 156 4.21 14.44 5.88
N LYS A 157 5.30 15.08 6.34
CA LYS A 157 6.46 15.49 5.53
C LYS A 157 7.59 14.46 5.43
N ILE A 158 7.40 13.21 5.87
CA ILE A 158 8.45 12.20 5.77
C ILE A 158 8.75 11.85 4.30
N SER A 159 7.72 11.60 3.49
CA SER A 159 7.88 11.21 2.08
C SER A 159 8.57 12.27 1.23
N SER A 160 8.49 13.56 1.57
CA SER A 160 9.23 14.61 0.85
C SER A 160 10.72 14.67 1.21
N LYS A 161 11.13 14.02 2.32
CA LYS A 161 12.53 13.94 2.76
C LYS A 161 13.26 12.69 2.25
N ILE A 162 12.52 11.69 1.78
CA ILE A 162 13.05 10.40 1.35
C ILE A 162 13.01 10.32 -0.17
N LYS A 163 14.19 10.17 -0.78
CA LYS A 163 14.30 9.95 -2.23
C LYS A 163 13.70 8.61 -2.59
N THR A 164 12.98 8.55 -3.71
CA THR A 164 12.54 7.27 -4.20
C THR A 164 13.71 6.48 -4.80
N ASN A 165 13.59 5.16 -4.81
CA ASN A 165 14.48 4.33 -5.61
C ASN A 165 13.68 3.24 -6.36
N PRO A 166 13.40 3.43 -7.66
CA PRO A 166 12.69 2.43 -8.46
C PRO A 166 13.52 1.15 -8.71
N ASN A 167 14.83 1.19 -8.44
CA ASN A 167 15.74 0.04 -8.52
C ASN A 167 16.08 -0.54 -7.14
N GLY A 168 15.42 -0.07 -6.07
CA GLY A 168 15.54 -0.67 -4.74
C GLY A 168 15.14 -2.15 -4.76
N THR A 169 15.64 -2.96 -3.83
CA THR A 169 15.35 -4.40 -3.79
C THR A 169 14.33 -4.72 -2.70
N ASP A 170 13.18 -5.24 -3.12
CA ASP A 170 12.13 -5.75 -2.26
C ASP A 170 12.27 -7.26 -2.09
N TYR A 171 12.13 -7.73 -0.85
CA TYR A 171 12.16 -9.13 -0.48
C TYR A 171 10.77 -9.62 -0.06
N PHE A 172 10.37 -10.75 -0.61
CA PHE A 172 9.12 -11.42 -0.30
C PHE A 172 9.35 -12.89 0.05
N LEU A 173 8.51 -13.43 0.92
CA LEU A 173 8.43 -14.85 1.21
C LEU A 173 7.10 -15.39 0.70
N ASP A 174 7.15 -16.20 -0.36
CA ASP A 174 5.99 -16.92 -0.87
C ASP A 174 5.86 -18.24 -0.10
N LEU A 175 4.64 -18.53 0.37
CA LEU A 175 4.24 -19.78 1.00
C LEU A 175 3.12 -20.40 0.18
N ASP A 176 3.33 -21.59 -0.37
CA ASP A 176 2.29 -22.45 -0.96
C ASP A 176 2.14 -23.67 -0.05
N PHE A 177 0.98 -23.85 0.56
CA PHE A 177 0.79 -24.92 1.55
C PHE A 177 -0.62 -25.49 1.58
N PHE A 178 -0.69 -26.75 1.97
CA PHE A 178 -1.92 -27.51 2.05
C PHE A 178 -1.93 -28.41 3.30
N GLN A 179 -3.03 -28.37 4.06
CA GLN A 179 -3.25 -29.17 5.27
C GLN A 179 -2.12 -29.08 6.30
N VAL A 180 -1.48 -27.91 6.41
CA VAL A 180 -0.53 -27.53 7.46
C VAL A 180 -0.78 -26.09 7.89
N THR A 181 -0.22 -25.72 9.04
CA THR A 181 -0.27 -24.36 9.58
C THR A 181 1.15 -23.84 9.75
N PRO A 182 1.66 -23.04 8.80
CA PRO A 182 2.98 -22.44 8.92
C PRO A 182 3.00 -21.25 9.88
N LYS A 183 4.09 -21.14 10.64
CA LYS A 183 4.50 -19.97 11.41
C LYS A 183 5.88 -19.55 10.95
N VAL A 184 6.03 -18.28 10.60
CA VAL A 184 7.31 -17.72 10.14
C VAL A 184 7.83 -16.76 11.19
N PHE A 185 9.09 -16.95 11.55
CA PHE A 185 9.85 -16.07 12.40
C PHE A 185 11.01 -15.47 11.60
N LEU A 186 11.33 -14.23 11.88
CA LEU A 186 12.48 -13.53 11.33
C LEU A 186 13.29 -12.97 12.50
N ASN A 187 14.53 -13.47 12.65
CA ASN A 187 15.40 -13.19 13.79
C ASN A 187 14.69 -13.38 15.15
N GLY A 188 13.92 -14.46 15.30
CA GLY A 188 13.18 -14.79 16.52
C GLY A 188 11.84 -14.07 16.71
N ILE A 189 11.50 -13.08 15.88
CA ILE A 189 10.22 -12.37 15.93
C ILE A 189 9.19 -13.05 15.02
N PRO A 190 7.98 -13.39 15.50
CA PRO A 190 6.93 -13.92 14.65
C PRO A 190 6.46 -12.84 13.66
N ILE A 191 6.48 -13.14 12.37
CA ILE A 191 6.07 -12.21 11.30
C ILE A 191 4.85 -12.69 10.51
N TYR A 192 4.50 -13.97 10.68
CA TYR A 192 3.34 -14.57 10.04
C TYR A 192 2.92 -15.83 10.80
N GLN A 193 1.61 -16.00 10.95
CA GLN A 193 0.99 -17.24 11.39
C GLN A 193 -0.31 -17.43 10.64
N ASN A 194 -0.46 -18.59 10.00
CA ASN A 194 -1.75 -18.93 9.41
C ASN A 194 -2.77 -19.23 10.53
N ILE A 195 -3.89 -18.51 10.53
CA ILE A 195 -4.99 -18.71 11.49
C ILE A 195 -6.23 -19.36 10.86
N ALA A 196 -6.18 -19.70 9.57
CA ALA A 196 -7.31 -20.17 8.79
C ALA A 196 -7.48 -21.70 8.81
N LYS A 197 -8.65 -22.17 8.32
CA LYS A 197 -8.90 -23.60 8.11
C LYS A 197 -8.00 -24.10 6.99
N SER A 198 -7.05 -24.98 7.31
CA SER A 198 -6.00 -25.47 6.40
C SER A 198 -6.49 -26.44 5.30
N ARG A 199 -7.79 -26.50 4.99
CA ARG A 199 -8.34 -27.52 4.07
C ARG A 199 -8.14 -27.20 2.60
N TYR A 200 -7.78 -25.97 2.27
CA TYR A 200 -7.53 -25.52 0.92
C TYR A 200 -6.04 -25.30 0.70
N ILE A 201 -5.65 -25.27 -0.56
CA ILE A 201 -4.35 -24.71 -0.95
C ILE A 201 -4.42 -23.25 -0.56
N ASN A 202 -3.48 -22.82 0.27
CA ASN A 202 -3.34 -21.44 0.65
C ASN A 202 -2.00 -20.94 0.12
N ASP A 203 -2.06 -19.79 -0.52
CA ASP A 203 -0.90 -19.07 -0.98
C ASP A 203 -0.83 -17.75 -0.20
N ASP A 204 0.31 -17.47 0.39
CA ASP A 204 0.58 -16.21 1.09
C ASP A 204 1.91 -15.62 0.65
N ASN A 205 1.95 -14.30 0.51
CA ASN A 205 3.13 -13.53 0.14
C ASN A 205 3.44 -12.53 1.27
N ILE A 206 4.60 -12.69 1.90
CA ILE A 206 4.98 -11.90 3.08
C ILE A 206 6.10 -10.95 2.70
N TYR A 207 5.83 -9.64 2.78
CA TYR A 207 6.85 -8.61 2.57
C TYR A 207 7.84 -8.52 3.75
N LEU A 208 9.14 -8.66 3.45
CA LEU A 208 10.21 -8.82 4.43
C LEU A 208 11.00 -7.53 4.72
N ASN A 209 11.04 -6.52 3.83
CA ASN A 209 11.92 -5.35 4.00
C ASN A 209 11.68 -4.58 5.31
N ARG A 210 10.44 -4.58 5.81
CA ARG A 210 10.10 -4.02 7.14
C ARG A 210 10.87 -4.69 8.30
N TYR A 211 11.59 -5.79 8.08
CA TYR A 211 12.44 -6.43 9.09
C TYR A 211 13.93 -6.41 8.74
N ILE A 212 14.31 -5.85 7.59
CA ILE A 212 15.70 -5.74 7.11
C ILE A 212 16.26 -4.37 7.51
N LEU A 213 17.34 -4.29 8.30
CA LEU A 213 17.93 -2.99 8.68
C LEU A 213 18.90 -2.43 7.64
N ASN A 214 19.70 -3.30 7.05
CA ASN A 214 20.79 -2.98 6.14
C ASN A 214 21.26 -4.24 5.40
N SER A 215 22.17 -4.07 4.45
CA SER A 215 22.79 -5.16 3.66
C SER A 215 24.02 -5.82 4.30
N LYS A 216 24.36 -5.47 5.54
CA LYS A 216 25.56 -5.97 6.23
C LYS A 216 25.23 -7.14 7.17
N ASN A 217 24.03 -7.14 7.74
CA ASN A 217 23.61 -8.10 8.75
C ASN A 217 22.82 -9.28 8.12
N PRO A 218 23.22 -10.53 8.37
CA PRO A 218 22.42 -11.69 8.00
C PRO A 218 21.05 -11.68 8.68
N ILE A 219 20.07 -12.28 8.02
CA ILE A 219 18.71 -12.47 8.53
C ILE A 219 18.41 -13.96 8.53
N THR A 220 17.89 -14.44 9.65
CA THR A 220 17.49 -15.83 9.84
C THR A 220 15.97 -15.93 9.78
N LEU A 221 15.49 -16.66 8.78
CA LEU A 221 14.10 -17.11 8.67
C LEU A 221 13.99 -18.47 9.37
N LYS A 222 13.03 -18.60 10.28
CA LYS A 222 12.65 -19.86 10.88
C LYS A 222 11.20 -20.17 10.56
N LEU A 223 10.97 -21.33 9.97
CA LEU A 223 9.65 -21.85 9.63
C LEU A 223 9.30 -22.98 10.57
N ILE A 224 8.19 -22.85 11.30
CA ILE A 224 7.58 -23.93 12.09
C ILE A 224 6.32 -24.38 11.36
N ILE A 225 6.25 -25.64 11.00
CA ILE A 225 5.14 -26.24 10.26
C ILE A 225 4.38 -27.15 11.21
N GLU A 226 3.17 -26.75 11.56
CA GLU A 226 2.27 -27.52 12.41
C GLU A 226 1.24 -28.29 11.56
N PRO A 227 0.64 -29.37 12.09
CA PRO A 227 -0.43 -30.07 11.41
C PRO A 227 -1.60 -29.11 11.16
N GLY A 228 -2.31 -29.32 10.07
CA GLY A 228 -3.52 -28.57 9.76
C GLY A 228 -4.66 -28.83 10.73
N ASN A 229 -5.83 -28.25 10.44
CA ASN A 229 -7.06 -28.43 11.19
C ASN A 229 -8.11 -29.25 10.42
N ASP A 230 -8.95 -29.97 11.15
CA ASP A 230 -10.07 -30.73 10.61
C ASP A 230 -11.28 -29.85 10.24
N GLU A 231 -12.30 -30.49 9.67
CA GLU A 231 -13.65 -30.50 10.26
C GLU A 231 -14.10 -29.22 10.99
N ASP A 232 -13.94 -29.33 12.29
CA ASP A 232 -14.45 -28.45 13.30
C ASP A 232 -13.41 -27.37 13.67
N GLY A 233 -12.28 -27.32 12.94
CA GLY A 233 -11.15 -26.46 13.26
C GLY A 233 -10.25 -27.02 14.37
N LYS A 234 -10.33 -28.33 14.68
CA LYS A 234 -9.43 -28.98 15.64
C LYS A 234 -8.14 -29.40 14.95
N PRO A 235 -6.97 -29.19 15.55
CA PRO A 235 -5.70 -29.56 14.94
C PRO A 235 -5.56 -31.08 14.81
N TYR A 236 -5.03 -31.54 13.68
CA TYR A 236 -4.61 -32.92 13.52
C TYR A 236 -3.46 -33.24 14.49
N LYS A 237 -3.35 -34.50 14.93
CA LYS A 237 -2.28 -34.92 15.84
C LYS A 237 -0.90 -34.87 15.19
N THR A 238 -0.84 -35.05 13.87
CA THR A 238 0.37 -35.16 13.07
C THR A 238 0.10 -34.64 11.66
N ILE A 239 1.16 -34.26 10.96
CA ILE A 239 1.12 -33.89 9.54
C ILE A 239 0.53 -35.06 8.73
N LEU A 240 -0.44 -34.77 7.86
CA LEU A 240 -1.11 -35.77 7.05
C LEU A 240 -0.30 -36.11 5.81
N LYS A 241 -0.56 -37.27 5.21
CA LYS A 241 0.19 -37.76 4.04
C LYS A 241 0.01 -36.87 2.81
N ASN A 242 -1.19 -36.32 2.63
CA ASN A 242 -1.56 -35.39 1.57
C ASN A 242 -1.21 -33.92 1.90
N SER A 243 -0.55 -33.63 3.02
CA SER A 243 -0.09 -32.28 3.36
C SER A 243 1.19 -31.90 2.62
N TYR A 244 1.40 -30.61 2.37
CA TYR A 244 2.68 -30.09 1.89
C TYR A 244 2.86 -28.61 2.19
N ILE A 245 4.10 -28.13 2.07
CA ILE A 245 4.46 -26.72 2.03
C ILE A 245 5.72 -26.53 1.16
N LYS A 246 5.66 -25.47 0.37
CA LYS A 246 6.76 -24.92 -0.41
C LYS A 246 6.95 -23.46 -0.03
N THR A 247 8.21 -23.08 0.12
CA THR A 247 8.61 -21.73 0.54
C THR A 247 9.66 -21.19 -0.41
N ILE A 248 9.38 -20.03 -0.99
CA ILE A 248 10.23 -19.37 -1.98
C ILE A 248 10.60 -17.98 -1.44
N LEU A 249 11.89 -17.70 -1.38
CA LEU A 249 12.40 -16.35 -1.18
C LEU A 249 12.46 -15.68 -2.56
N GLU A 250 11.71 -14.59 -2.72
CA GLU A 250 11.73 -13.75 -3.90
C GLU A 250 12.41 -12.42 -3.59
N SER A 251 13.26 -11.97 -4.52
CA SER A 251 13.79 -10.60 -4.52
C SER A 251 13.47 -9.94 -5.85
N ASN A 252 12.77 -8.81 -5.80
CA ASN A 252 12.37 -8.03 -6.95
C ASN A 252 12.97 -6.64 -6.83
N ASN A 253 13.34 -6.00 -7.94
CA ASN A 253 13.49 -4.56 -7.89
C ASN A 253 12.11 -3.89 -7.75
N SER A 254 12.05 -2.69 -7.17
CA SER A 254 10.79 -1.98 -6.88
C SER A 254 9.92 -1.74 -8.13
N ASN A 255 10.51 -1.76 -9.33
CA ASN A 255 9.79 -1.65 -10.61
C ASN A 255 9.38 -3.00 -11.24
N GLY A 256 9.63 -4.14 -10.57
CA GLY A 256 9.20 -5.47 -10.97
C GLY A 256 9.94 -6.11 -12.17
N THR A 257 10.96 -5.46 -12.72
CA THR A 257 11.64 -5.94 -13.95
C THR A 257 12.67 -7.04 -13.72
N ASN A 258 13.20 -7.18 -12.51
CA ASN A 258 14.22 -8.17 -12.16
C ASN A 258 13.77 -8.99 -10.95
N SER A 259 13.11 -10.12 -11.20
CA SER A 259 12.76 -11.10 -10.17
C SER A 259 13.78 -12.22 -10.08
N LYS A 260 14.26 -12.51 -8.88
CA LYS A 260 15.02 -13.73 -8.56
C LYS A 260 14.23 -14.51 -7.51
N LYS A 261 13.89 -15.76 -7.85
CA LYS A 261 13.23 -16.69 -6.95
C LYS A 261 14.20 -17.78 -6.52
N ARG A 262 14.20 -18.11 -5.23
CA ARG A 262 14.95 -19.22 -4.65
C ARG A 262 14.03 -20.03 -3.75
N THR A 263 13.78 -21.29 -4.12
CA THR A 263 13.16 -22.25 -3.21
C THR A 263 14.08 -22.45 -2.01
N ILE A 264 13.61 -22.10 -0.81
CA ILE A 264 14.36 -22.30 0.43
C ILE A 264 13.89 -23.55 1.16
N TYR A 265 12.61 -23.91 1.02
CA TYR A 265 12.06 -25.15 1.55
C TYR A 265 11.01 -25.73 0.59
N ASP A 266 11.02 -27.04 0.41
CA ASP A 266 10.01 -27.75 -0.36
C ASP A 266 9.91 -29.18 0.17
N ASN A 267 8.74 -29.54 0.70
CA ASN A 267 8.46 -30.92 1.10
C ASN A 267 7.36 -31.57 0.27
N GLN A 268 6.91 -30.89 -0.79
CA GLN A 268 5.86 -31.36 -1.69
C GLN A 268 6.42 -32.46 -2.59
N GLN A 269 5.80 -33.63 -2.53
CA GLN A 269 6.16 -34.79 -3.33
C GLN A 269 4.90 -35.53 -3.78
N TYR A 270 4.99 -36.31 -4.84
CA TYR A 270 3.90 -37.23 -5.20
C TYR A 270 3.95 -38.47 -4.33
N VAL A 271 2.88 -38.72 -3.60
CA VAL A 271 2.70 -39.92 -2.77
C VAL A 271 1.61 -40.79 -3.36
N THR A 272 1.78 -42.11 -3.28
CA THR A 272 0.81 -43.08 -3.79
C THR A 272 0.22 -43.89 -2.65
N ASP A 273 -1.11 -44.05 -2.65
CA ASP A 273 -1.83 -45.01 -1.82
C ASP A 273 -2.22 -46.24 -2.64
N THR A 274 -2.07 -47.40 -2.02
CA THR A 274 -2.57 -48.68 -2.54
C THR A 274 -3.89 -48.99 -1.86
N ILE A 275 -4.97 -49.04 -2.63
CA ILE A 275 -6.32 -49.29 -2.13
C ILE A 275 -6.75 -50.67 -2.62
N VAL A 276 -7.09 -51.56 -1.70
CA VAL A 276 -7.56 -52.92 -2.00
C VAL A 276 -9.05 -53.00 -1.65
N GLU A 277 -9.89 -53.16 -2.67
CA GLU A 277 -11.34 -53.21 -2.51
C GLU A 277 -11.92 -54.33 -3.37
N ASN A 278 -12.70 -55.24 -2.78
CA ASN A 278 -13.30 -56.40 -3.46
C ASN A 278 -12.29 -57.25 -4.28
N GLY A 279 -11.07 -57.42 -3.76
CA GLY A 279 -10.00 -58.19 -4.43
C GLY A 279 -9.35 -57.47 -5.61
N LYS A 280 -9.70 -56.21 -5.89
CA LYS A 280 -9.05 -55.35 -6.89
C LYS A 280 -8.14 -54.35 -6.21
N THR A 281 -6.94 -54.19 -6.76
CA THR A 281 -5.97 -53.18 -6.34
C THR A 281 -6.06 -51.96 -7.24
N ARG A 282 -6.25 -50.78 -6.65
CA ARG A 282 -6.12 -49.49 -7.34
C ARG A 282 -5.05 -48.63 -6.66
N TYR A 283 -4.40 -47.77 -7.44
CA TYR A 283 -3.42 -46.82 -6.97
C TYR A 283 -3.98 -45.40 -7.08
N SER A 284 -3.76 -44.57 -6.07
CA SER A 284 -4.11 -43.16 -6.10
C SER A 284 -2.86 -42.35 -5.78
N SER A 285 -2.40 -41.56 -6.75
CA SER A 285 -1.24 -40.66 -6.59
C SER A 285 -1.74 -39.22 -6.42
N TYR A 286 -1.18 -38.51 -5.45
CA TYR A 286 -1.53 -37.11 -5.17
C TYR A 286 -0.35 -36.35 -4.57
N PRO A 287 -0.34 -35.00 -4.64
CA PRO A 287 0.64 -34.18 -3.93
C PRO A 287 0.51 -34.36 -2.41
N GLY A 288 1.64 -34.56 -1.75
CA GLY A 288 1.73 -34.80 -0.32
C GLY A 288 3.16 -34.65 0.19
N THR A 289 3.51 -35.34 1.26
CA THR A 289 4.85 -35.27 1.83
C THR A 289 5.29 -36.60 2.43
N TYR A 290 6.59 -36.92 2.38
CA TYR A 290 7.17 -38.05 3.13
C TYR A 290 7.39 -37.73 4.61
N ASN A 291 7.15 -36.49 5.03
CA ASN A 291 7.28 -36.05 6.41
C ASN A 291 5.99 -36.28 7.24
N TYR A 292 5.03 -37.02 6.70
CA TYR A 292 3.77 -37.36 7.37
C TYR A 292 4.00 -38.14 8.67
N GLY A 293 3.05 -38.04 9.60
CA GLY A 293 3.15 -38.66 10.93
C GLY A 293 4.03 -37.90 11.93
N LYS A 294 4.78 -36.87 11.50
CA LYS A 294 5.51 -35.98 12.41
C LYS A 294 4.55 -34.99 13.09
N LYS A 295 4.85 -34.60 14.33
CA LYS A 295 4.09 -33.60 15.08
C LYS A 295 4.33 -32.18 14.59
N ASN A 296 5.57 -31.87 14.22
CA ASN A 296 5.96 -30.58 13.67
C ASN A 296 7.17 -30.77 12.74
N LEU A 297 7.43 -29.77 11.91
CA LEU A 297 8.68 -29.62 11.18
C LEU A 297 9.25 -28.24 11.47
N GLU A 298 10.56 -28.17 11.59
CA GLU A 298 11.29 -26.92 11.71
C GLU A 298 12.31 -26.83 10.59
N PHE A 299 12.40 -25.64 10.02
CA PHE A 299 13.38 -25.31 8.99
C PHE A 299 13.94 -23.92 9.27
N GLU A 300 15.25 -23.76 9.10
CA GLU A 300 15.94 -22.49 9.28
C GLU A 300 16.76 -22.17 8.04
N PHE A 301 16.70 -20.91 7.61
CA PHE A 301 17.42 -20.40 6.45
C PHE A 301 17.97 -19.02 6.74
N THR A 302 19.25 -18.82 6.46
CA THR A 302 19.92 -17.53 6.67
C THR A 302 20.39 -16.96 5.33
N PHE A 303 20.17 -15.67 5.11
CA PHE A 303 20.67 -14.95 3.94
C PHE A 303 21.10 -13.53 4.30
N ILE A 304 21.89 -12.91 3.43
CA ILE A 304 22.29 -11.50 3.55
C ILE A 304 21.52 -10.71 2.48
N PRO A 305 20.64 -9.78 2.88
CA PRO A 305 19.84 -9.01 1.94
C PRO A 305 20.72 -8.01 1.18
N GLN A 306 20.38 -7.76 -0.08
CA GLN A 306 21.05 -6.83 -0.98
C GLN A 306 20.20 -5.56 -1.11
N VAL A 307 20.07 -4.83 -0.02
CA VAL A 307 19.39 -3.53 0.04
C VAL A 307 20.41 -2.39 0.05
N ASP A 308 20.03 -1.26 -0.54
CA ASP A 308 20.83 -0.04 -0.67
C ASP A 308 20.47 1.04 0.35
N TYR A 309 19.55 0.77 1.27
CA TYR A 309 19.33 1.61 2.45
C TYR A 309 20.10 1.08 3.67
N GLU A 310 20.35 2.00 4.60
CA GLU A 310 20.84 1.70 5.95
C GLU A 310 20.01 2.51 6.93
N VAL A 311 19.16 1.83 7.71
CA VAL A 311 18.46 2.48 8.83
C VAL A 311 19.09 2.06 10.14
N THR A 312 18.98 2.93 11.14
CA THR A 312 19.51 2.66 12.48
C THR A 312 18.75 1.52 13.12
N GLY A 313 17.43 1.56 13.05
CA GLY A 313 16.62 0.51 13.60
C GLY A 313 16.80 0.33 15.12
N TRP A 314 16.69 -0.93 15.55
CA TRP A 314 17.05 -1.38 16.90
C TRP A 314 18.55 -1.67 17.07
N SER A 315 19.41 -1.28 16.13
CA SER A 315 20.85 -1.61 16.20
C SER A 315 21.55 -1.03 17.44
N ASN A 316 21.10 0.13 17.92
CA ASN A 316 21.52 0.78 19.17
C ASN A 316 20.69 0.34 20.40
N GLY A 317 19.94 -0.76 20.28
CA GLY A 317 19.17 -1.34 21.37
C GLY A 317 20.04 -2.13 22.33
N LYS A 318 19.70 -2.07 23.62
CA LYS A 318 20.29 -2.93 24.66
C LYS A 318 19.71 -4.35 24.61
N ASP A 319 20.39 -5.29 25.25
CA ASP A 319 19.93 -6.69 25.37
C ASP A 319 18.71 -6.79 26.32
N LEU A 320 17.54 -6.95 25.71
CA LEU A 320 16.22 -7.02 26.34
C LEU A 320 16.00 -8.31 27.14
N ARG A 321 16.79 -9.37 26.91
CA ARG A 321 16.67 -10.63 27.68
C ARG A 321 17.01 -10.44 29.17
N LYS A 322 17.68 -9.32 29.50
CA LYS A 322 18.06 -8.94 30.86
C LYS A 322 17.09 -7.92 31.47
N GLU A 323 16.11 -7.45 30.71
CA GLU A 323 15.17 -6.44 31.16
C GLU A 323 14.07 -7.05 32.01
N LYS A 324 14.13 -6.77 33.30
CA LYS A 324 13.03 -7.03 34.21
C LYS A 324 11.81 -6.19 33.79
N ASP A 325 10.65 -6.82 33.90
CA ASP A 325 9.34 -6.20 33.68
C ASP A 325 9.12 -5.62 32.27
N LEU A 326 9.84 -6.15 31.26
CA LEU A 326 9.73 -5.68 29.87
C LEU A 326 8.29 -5.77 29.33
N GLU A 327 7.60 -6.87 29.61
CA GLU A 327 6.21 -7.06 29.20
C GLU A 327 5.30 -5.99 29.80
N GLN A 328 5.46 -5.68 31.09
CA GLN A 328 4.67 -4.65 31.78
C GLN A 328 4.96 -3.25 31.23
N LYS A 329 6.22 -2.96 30.88
CA LYS A 329 6.59 -1.69 30.22
C LYS A 329 5.92 -1.54 28.86
N ILE A 330 5.90 -2.60 28.05
CA ILE A 330 5.24 -2.59 26.74
C ILE A 330 3.72 -2.45 26.88
N LYS A 331 3.10 -3.20 27.81
CA LYS A 331 1.66 -3.06 28.11
C LYS A 331 1.29 -1.64 28.55
N LYS A 332 2.13 -1.03 29.39
CA LYS A 332 1.95 0.36 29.80
C LYS A 332 2.07 1.32 28.60
N PHE A 333 3.03 1.10 27.70
CA PHE A 333 3.14 1.91 26.49
C PHE A 333 1.86 1.86 25.66
N TYR A 334 1.27 0.67 25.44
CA TYR A 334 0.01 0.55 24.71
C TYR A 334 -1.15 1.26 25.40
N ALA A 335 -1.24 1.17 26.73
CA ALA A 335 -2.26 1.90 27.50
C ALA A 335 -2.10 3.42 27.32
N ASP A 336 -0.88 3.95 27.53
CA ASP A 336 -0.56 5.36 27.40
C ASP A 336 -0.81 5.85 25.96
N PHE A 337 -0.47 5.05 24.94
CA PHE A 337 -0.76 5.35 23.53
C PHE A 337 -2.27 5.35 23.24
N GLY A 338 -3.02 4.42 23.84
CA GLY A 338 -4.47 4.40 23.76
C GLY A 338 -5.11 5.66 24.34
N ASP A 339 -4.58 6.18 25.45
CA ASP A 339 -5.04 7.44 26.04
C ASP A 339 -4.77 8.64 25.11
N LEU A 340 -3.66 8.66 24.36
CA LEU A 340 -3.41 9.71 23.36
C LEU A 340 -4.47 9.71 22.25
N ILE A 341 -4.94 8.53 21.84
CA ILE A 341 -6.01 8.41 20.83
C ILE A 341 -7.32 9.02 21.37
N ILE A 342 -7.71 8.66 22.58
CA ILE A 342 -8.96 9.15 23.20
C ILE A 342 -8.90 10.65 23.49
N ASN A 343 -7.73 11.14 23.90
CA ASN A 343 -7.49 12.57 24.14
C ASN A 343 -7.23 13.36 22.84
N LYS A 344 -7.27 12.70 21.67
CA LYS A 344 -7.02 13.29 20.35
C LYS A 344 -5.68 14.04 20.25
N ASP A 345 -4.64 13.58 20.94
CA ASP A 345 -3.31 14.21 20.94
C ASP A 345 -2.47 13.75 19.75
N ILE A 346 -2.80 14.28 18.56
CA ILE A 346 -2.09 13.95 17.32
C ILE A 346 -0.61 14.32 17.37
N ASN A 347 -0.24 15.38 18.10
CA ASN A 347 1.14 15.84 18.15
C ASN A 347 2.04 14.84 18.88
N LYS A 348 1.57 14.29 20.00
CA LYS A 348 2.29 13.24 20.72
C LYS A 348 2.30 11.92 19.95
N ILE A 349 1.21 11.57 19.27
CA ILE A 349 1.17 10.40 18.39
C ILE A 349 2.21 10.54 17.26
N THR A 350 2.27 11.70 16.61
CA THR A 350 3.27 12.02 15.58
C THR A 350 4.70 11.90 16.12
N GLU A 351 4.97 12.44 17.32
CA GLU A 351 6.30 12.36 17.95
C GLU A 351 6.74 10.91 18.16
N LEU A 352 5.85 10.06 18.67
CA LEU A 352 6.14 8.64 18.93
C LEU A 352 6.32 7.84 17.65
N LEU A 353 5.54 8.15 16.60
CA LEU A 353 5.52 7.38 15.35
C LEU A 353 6.52 7.87 14.29
N TYR A 354 7.17 9.02 14.50
CA TYR A 354 8.03 9.62 13.48
C TYR A 354 9.14 8.67 13.01
N ASP A 355 9.94 8.13 13.92
CA ASP A 355 11.05 7.23 13.58
C ASP A 355 10.53 5.94 12.92
N LYS A 356 9.43 5.38 13.43
CA LYS A 356 8.74 4.21 12.85
C LYS A 356 8.40 4.44 11.38
N TYR A 357 7.75 5.55 11.06
CA TYR A 357 7.36 5.86 9.68
C TYR A 357 8.55 6.26 8.81
N PHE A 358 9.52 6.98 9.35
CA PHE A 358 10.73 7.35 8.62
C PHE A 358 11.47 6.10 8.14
N GLU A 359 11.62 5.10 9.01
CA GLU A 359 12.21 3.82 8.64
C GLU A 359 11.34 3.02 7.67
N PHE A 360 10.01 3.00 7.88
CA PHE A 360 9.08 2.34 6.97
C PHE A 360 9.21 2.86 5.54
N TYR A 361 9.14 4.18 5.35
CA TYR A 361 9.27 4.78 4.02
C TYR A 361 10.66 4.64 3.44
N THR A 362 11.72 4.61 4.26
CA THR A 362 13.08 4.35 3.80
C THR A 362 13.23 2.91 3.30
N ALA A 363 12.75 1.93 4.07
CA ALA A 363 12.87 0.51 3.74
C ALA A 363 12.03 0.09 2.52
N ASN A 364 10.99 0.88 2.21
CA ASN A 364 10.12 0.70 1.05
C ASN A 364 10.45 1.67 -0.08
N TYR A 365 11.61 2.33 -0.03
CA TYR A 365 12.09 3.24 -1.08
C TYR A 365 11.11 4.36 -1.44
N ASN A 366 10.20 4.71 -0.53
CA ASN A 366 9.10 5.64 -0.76
C ASN A 366 8.36 5.41 -2.11
N SER A 367 8.36 4.16 -2.60
CA SER A 367 7.97 3.81 -3.98
C SER A 367 6.48 3.52 -4.15
N GLY A 368 5.78 3.27 -3.04
CA GLY A 368 4.34 2.98 -3.07
C GLY A 368 3.46 4.19 -3.38
N GLU A 369 2.23 3.91 -3.85
CA GLU A 369 1.20 4.94 -4.06
C GLU A 369 0.88 5.69 -2.76
N LYS A 370 0.88 4.98 -1.64
CA LYS A 370 0.63 5.55 -0.31
C LYS A 370 1.85 6.30 0.19
N LYS A 371 1.67 7.54 0.64
CA LYS A 371 2.71 8.42 1.18
C LYS A 371 2.44 8.79 2.63
N SER A 372 3.42 9.43 3.28
CA SER A 372 3.37 9.71 4.71
C SER A 372 2.22 10.61 5.16
N TYR A 373 1.76 11.50 4.31
CA TYR A 373 0.57 12.31 4.58
C TYR A 373 -0.72 11.48 4.59
N ASP A 374 -0.83 10.40 3.79
CA ASP A 374 -2.00 9.51 3.84
C ASP A 374 -2.04 8.73 5.17
N ASP A 375 -0.86 8.38 5.72
CA ASP A 375 -0.76 7.80 7.06
C ASP A 375 -1.11 8.81 8.16
N TYR A 376 -0.68 10.06 8.03
CA TYR A 376 -1.08 11.14 8.93
C TYR A 376 -2.61 11.36 8.92
N GLU A 377 -3.22 11.45 7.75
CA GLU A 377 -4.68 11.55 7.60
C GLU A 377 -5.39 10.33 8.20
N SER A 378 -4.84 9.12 8.03
CA SER A 378 -5.36 7.92 8.67
C SER A 378 -5.37 8.04 10.20
N TRP A 379 -4.34 8.65 10.79
CA TRP A 379 -4.31 8.93 12.23
C TRP A 379 -5.29 10.01 12.66
N LEU A 380 -5.49 11.08 11.88
CA LEU A 380 -6.55 12.05 12.13
C LEU A 380 -7.94 11.40 12.16
N ILE A 381 -8.21 10.51 11.20
CA ILE A 381 -9.46 9.72 11.18
C ILE A 381 -9.55 8.81 12.39
N THR A 382 -8.43 8.15 12.77
CA THR A 382 -8.38 7.25 13.93
C THR A 382 -8.78 7.99 15.21
N ILE A 383 -8.15 9.12 15.50
CA ILE A 383 -8.44 9.89 16.72
C ILE A 383 -9.83 10.53 16.69
N ASP A 384 -10.33 10.91 15.50
CA ASP A 384 -11.64 11.54 15.41
C ASP A 384 -12.79 10.54 15.63
N ARG A 385 -12.68 9.35 15.01
CA ARG A 385 -13.75 8.34 15.01
C ARG A 385 -13.73 7.41 16.22
N SER A 386 -12.63 7.34 16.96
CA SER A 386 -12.51 6.45 18.11
C SER A 386 -13.12 7.06 19.36
N PHE A 387 -13.96 6.29 20.06
CA PHE A 387 -14.52 6.69 21.36
C PHE A 387 -14.02 5.82 22.52
N LYS A 388 -13.40 4.67 22.22
CA LYS A 388 -12.75 3.81 23.22
C LYS A 388 -11.55 3.10 22.62
N THR A 389 -10.66 2.67 23.50
CA THR A 389 -9.57 1.76 23.18
C THR A 389 -9.71 0.47 23.99
N THR A 390 -9.21 -0.65 23.46
CA THR A 390 -9.17 -1.93 24.16
C THR A 390 -7.81 -2.58 23.98
N LEU A 391 -7.32 -3.23 25.03
CA LEU A 391 -6.05 -3.95 25.03
C LEU A 391 -6.27 -5.46 24.97
N ALA A 392 -5.29 -6.19 24.44
CA ALA A 392 -5.26 -7.65 24.53
C ALA A 392 -5.13 -8.10 26.00
N ASN A 393 -5.90 -9.12 26.38
CA ASN A 393 -5.92 -9.62 27.76
C ASN A 393 -4.76 -10.59 28.03
N GLU A 394 -4.48 -11.45 27.05
CA GLU A 394 -3.45 -12.47 27.12
C GLU A 394 -2.41 -12.22 26.05
N THR A 395 -1.14 -12.21 26.45
CA THR A 395 -0.04 -11.85 25.58
C THR A 395 1.15 -12.75 25.80
N LYS A 396 1.97 -12.92 24.76
CA LYS A 396 3.25 -13.61 24.81
C LYS A 396 4.36 -12.71 24.32
N LEU A 397 5.37 -12.50 25.16
CA LEU A 397 6.55 -11.72 24.79
C LEU A 397 7.52 -12.55 23.94
N TYR A 398 7.88 -12.01 22.78
CA TYR A 398 8.97 -12.51 21.94
C TYR A 398 10.11 -11.51 21.99
N ILE A 399 11.33 -12.03 22.09
CA ILE A 399 12.56 -11.25 22.00
C ILE A 399 13.35 -11.81 20.83
N SER A 400 13.91 -10.92 20.01
CA SER A 400 14.72 -11.31 18.86
C SER A 400 15.96 -12.12 19.27
N ASP A 401 16.53 -12.87 18.33
CA ASP A 401 17.69 -13.72 18.58
C ASP A 401 18.93 -12.91 19.06
N ASP A 402 19.09 -11.69 18.54
CA ASP A 402 20.13 -10.74 18.97
C ASP A 402 19.82 -10.04 20.30
N GLY A 403 18.62 -10.26 20.85
CA GLY A 403 18.16 -9.70 22.11
C GLY A 403 17.72 -8.24 22.05
N LYS A 404 17.72 -7.58 20.89
CA LYS A 404 17.55 -6.11 20.80
C LYS A 404 16.13 -5.64 20.49
N LEU A 405 15.27 -6.55 20.03
CA LEU A 405 13.89 -6.29 19.64
C LEU A 405 12.94 -7.08 20.52
N ALA A 406 11.77 -6.51 20.79
CA ALA A 406 10.68 -7.17 21.45
C ALA A 406 9.38 -7.00 20.66
N TYR A 407 8.58 -8.05 20.64
CA TYR A 407 7.22 -8.06 20.12
C TYR A 407 6.30 -8.69 21.15
N LEU A 408 5.15 -8.07 21.39
CA LEU A 408 4.13 -8.62 22.25
C LEU A 408 3.06 -9.27 21.34
N GLU A 409 2.93 -10.58 21.37
CA GLU A 409 1.91 -11.29 20.57
C GLU A 409 0.60 -11.38 21.39
N PRO A 410 -0.54 -10.93 20.85
CA PRO A 410 -1.85 -11.14 21.47
C PRO A 410 -2.32 -12.59 21.27
N LEU A 411 -2.49 -13.35 22.35
CA LEU A 411 -2.85 -14.78 22.32
C LEU A 411 -4.33 -15.04 22.08
N ASP A 412 -5.18 -14.07 22.41
CA ASP A 412 -6.60 -14.07 22.08
C ASP A 412 -6.88 -13.85 20.58
N LYS A 413 -5.81 -13.85 19.76
CA LYS A 413 -5.83 -13.57 18.31
C LYS A 413 -6.46 -12.22 17.97
N SER A 414 -6.48 -11.31 18.94
CA SER A 414 -6.79 -9.91 18.72
C SER A 414 -5.52 -9.16 18.29
N THR A 415 -5.50 -7.85 18.42
CA THR A 415 -4.30 -6.99 18.30
C THR A 415 -4.01 -6.43 19.69
N ASN A 416 -2.79 -5.99 19.97
CA ASN A 416 -2.46 -5.47 21.30
C ASN A 416 -3.29 -4.25 21.69
N LEU A 417 -3.60 -3.38 20.72
CA LEU A 417 -4.43 -2.20 20.93
C LEU A 417 -5.43 -2.06 19.78
N LYS A 418 -6.72 -1.96 20.13
CA LYS A 418 -7.78 -1.57 19.19
C LYS A 418 -8.28 -0.18 19.52
N ALA A 419 -8.36 0.67 18.52
CA ALA A 419 -9.15 1.90 18.58
C ALA A 419 -10.53 1.63 17.96
N VAL A 420 -11.60 1.91 18.71
CA VAL A 420 -12.97 1.53 18.35
C VAL A 420 -13.88 2.75 18.27
N GLY A 421 -14.53 2.88 17.12
CA GLY A 421 -15.63 3.80 16.83
C GLY A 421 -16.93 3.04 16.54
N ARG A 422 -18.00 3.75 16.15
CA ARG A 422 -19.33 3.14 15.91
C ARG A 422 -19.28 2.11 14.77
N ASP A 423 -18.63 2.48 13.68
CA ASP A 423 -18.45 1.66 12.48
C ASP A 423 -16.97 1.67 12.06
N TYR A 424 -16.08 1.70 13.05
CA TYR A 424 -14.65 1.87 12.85
C TYR A 424 -13.86 1.02 13.84
N ILE A 425 -12.90 0.26 13.32
CA ILE A 425 -11.92 -0.47 14.13
C ILE A 425 -10.56 -0.27 13.48
N LYS A 426 -9.58 0.13 14.29
CA LYS A 426 -8.18 0.17 13.89
C LYS A 426 -7.38 -0.72 14.82
N ASP A 427 -6.72 -1.71 14.22
CA ASP A 427 -5.81 -2.58 14.92
C ASP A 427 -4.38 -1.98 14.92
N ILE A 428 -3.70 -2.04 16.07
CA ILE A 428 -2.43 -1.35 16.32
C ILE A 428 -1.46 -2.29 17.03
N ASP A 429 -0.39 -2.65 16.34
CA ASP A 429 0.73 -3.43 16.84
C ASP A 429 2.06 -2.75 16.51
N PHE A 430 3.06 -2.96 17.36
CA PHE A 430 4.37 -2.32 17.25
C PHE A 430 5.48 -3.32 17.59
N LEU A 431 6.65 -3.07 17.02
CA LEU A 431 7.90 -3.63 17.49
C LEU A 431 8.58 -2.63 18.44
N PHE A 432 9.26 -3.15 19.45
CA PHE A 432 9.84 -2.35 20.51
C PHE A 432 11.34 -2.61 20.66
N TYR A 433 12.08 -1.56 21.00
CA TYR A 433 13.44 -1.69 21.53
C TYR A 433 13.64 -0.69 22.66
N ILE A 434 14.68 -0.89 23.47
CA ILE A 434 15.13 0.12 24.43
C ILE A 434 16.47 0.64 23.97
N ASP A 435 16.49 1.94 23.68
CA ASP A 435 17.68 2.67 23.26
C ASP A 435 18.76 2.64 24.36
N GLU A 436 19.96 2.21 24.02
CA GLU A 436 21.04 1.99 24.98
C GLU A 436 21.52 3.29 25.66
N LYS A 437 21.39 4.44 24.97
CA LYS A 437 21.87 5.74 25.48
C LYS A 437 20.85 6.43 26.36
N THR A 438 19.59 6.41 25.95
CA THR A 438 18.50 7.13 26.61
C THR A 438 17.69 6.26 27.57
N ASN A 439 17.84 4.94 27.47
CA ASN A 439 17.06 3.95 28.22
C ASN A 439 15.54 4.09 28.02
N GLN A 440 15.12 4.71 26.92
CA GLN A 440 13.72 4.90 26.56
C GLN A 440 13.22 3.72 25.72
N LEU A 441 12.01 3.24 26.03
CA LEU A 441 11.28 2.31 25.19
C LEU A 441 10.79 3.06 23.96
N LYS A 442 11.20 2.60 22.78
CA LYS A 442 10.86 3.20 21.49
C LYS A 442 10.17 2.18 20.61
N ILE A 443 9.31 2.68 19.72
CA ILE A 443 8.67 1.89 18.69
C ILE A 443 9.44 2.00 17.38
N ILE A 444 9.38 0.91 16.63
CA ILE A 444 10.03 0.81 15.34
C ILE A 444 9.13 0.04 14.38
N ARG A 445 9.21 0.44 13.10
CA ARG A 445 8.59 -0.14 11.90
C ARG A 445 7.15 -0.63 12.00
#